data_AF-A0A527VPT3-F1
#
_entry.id   AF-A0A527VPT3-F1
#
_cell.length_a   1.000
_cell.length_b   1.000
_cell.length_c   1.000
_cell.angle_alpha   90.00
_cell.angle_beta   90.00
_cell.angle_gamma   90.00
#
_symmetry.space_group_name_H-M   'P 1'
#
loop_
_entity.id
_entity.type
_entity.pdbx_description
1 polymer ?
#
loop_
_entity_poly.entity_id
_entity_poly.type
_entity_poly.pdbx_seq_one_letter_code
_entity_poly.pdbx_strand_id
1 'polypeptide(L)'
;SIPHTGIDLAGLDSRLVSTWLGRRDCDWWIDKLFDFAADLGATVVHTAISRTVIDVNRDPSGVSLYPGQATTTLCPTDTFDGDPLYNMGDEPTPSEIDQRRETYFVPYHAA
;
A
#
# COMPACT_ATOMS: atom_id res chain seq x y z
N SER A 1 -13.27 5.08 3.69
CA SER A 1 -12.15 4.21 3.31
C SER A 1 -10.96 5.10 2.97
N ILE A 2 -9.84 4.93 3.66
CA ILE A 2 -8.60 5.71 3.52
C ILE A 2 -7.45 4.70 3.37
N PRO A 3 -7.10 4.30 2.14
CA PRO A 3 -6.28 3.10 1.90
C PRO A 3 -4.78 3.32 2.07
N HIS A 4 -4.29 4.57 2.05
CA HIS A 4 -2.86 4.86 1.89
C HIS A 4 -2.26 5.75 2.97
N THR A 5 -2.90 5.91 4.14
CA THR A 5 -2.31 6.67 5.27
C THR A 5 -1.31 5.87 6.10
N GLY A 6 -1.24 4.55 5.93
CA GLY A 6 -0.31 3.68 6.65
C GLY A 6 1.15 3.91 6.28
N ILE A 7 2.05 3.77 7.27
CA ILE A 7 3.51 3.93 7.12
C ILE A 7 4.31 2.76 7.70
N ASP A 8 3.63 1.77 8.28
CA ASP A 8 4.27 0.57 8.80
C ASP A 8 4.78 -0.28 7.63
N LEU A 9 6.07 -0.61 7.65
CA LEU A 9 6.73 -1.40 6.63
C LEU A 9 6.65 -2.91 6.91
N ALA A 10 6.00 -3.31 8.00
CA ALA A 10 5.76 -4.71 8.36
C ALA A 10 7.03 -5.58 8.33
N GLY A 11 8.16 -5.02 8.76
CA GLY A 11 9.45 -5.71 8.82
C GLY A 11 10.23 -5.77 7.50
N LEU A 12 9.79 -5.08 6.44
CA LEU A 12 10.50 -5.01 5.17
C LEU A 12 11.71 -4.07 5.19
N ASP A 13 11.99 -3.35 6.29
CA ASP A 13 12.99 -2.28 6.36
C ASP A 13 14.36 -2.66 5.78
N SER A 14 14.84 -3.89 6.02
CA SER A 14 16.16 -4.35 5.51
C SER A 14 16.16 -4.76 4.03
N ARG A 15 14.98 -5.03 3.45
CA ARG A 15 14.81 -5.40 2.03
C ARG A 15 14.70 -4.17 1.13
N LEU A 16 14.35 -3.02 1.70
CA LEU A 16 14.16 -1.79 0.93
C LEU A 16 15.48 -1.07 0.71
N VAL A 17 15.61 -0.41 -0.44
CA VAL A 17 16.75 0.49 -0.70
C VAL A 17 16.73 1.71 0.23
N SER A 18 15.53 2.09 0.68
CA SER A 18 15.29 3.22 1.57
C SER A 18 13.94 3.11 2.26
N THR A 19 13.95 3.18 3.59
CA THR A 19 12.72 3.26 4.39
C THR A 19 11.95 4.54 4.13
N TRP A 20 12.61 5.61 3.67
CA TRP A 20 11.93 6.82 3.22
C TRP A 20 11.14 6.55 1.94
N LEU A 21 11.75 5.94 0.92
CA LEU A 21 11.02 5.61 -0.31
C LEU A 21 9.86 4.66 -0.05
N GLY A 22 10.02 3.68 0.86
CA GLY A 22 8.94 2.79 1.28
C GLY A 22 7.77 3.47 2.00
N ARG A 23 7.90 4.74 2.41
CA ARG A 23 6.84 5.52 3.08
C ARG A 23 6.41 6.74 2.27
N ARG A 24 7.22 7.19 1.31
CA ARG A 24 7.06 8.46 0.59
C ARG A 24 5.68 8.60 -0.03
N ASP A 25 5.21 7.54 -0.67
CA ASP A 25 4.00 7.53 -1.48
C ASP A 25 2.70 7.32 -0.65
N CYS A 26 2.77 7.53 0.68
CA CYS A 26 1.60 7.53 1.55
C CYS A 26 0.82 8.86 1.49
N ASP A 27 -0.46 8.77 1.82
CA ASP A 27 -1.42 9.87 1.84
C ASP A 27 -1.33 10.64 3.17
N TRP A 28 -0.17 11.26 3.43
CA TRP A 28 0.28 11.80 4.74
C TRP A 28 -0.75 12.55 5.61
N TRP A 29 -1.75 13.19 5.01
CA TRP A 29 -2.69 14.05 5.72
C TRP A 29 -4.15 13.75 5.44
N ILE A 30 -4.47 12.67 4.71
CA ILE A 30 -5.86 12.39 4.34
C ILE A 30 -6.69 12.03 5.57
N ASP A 31 -6.13 11.34 6.57
CA ASP A 31 -6.78 11.08 7.84
C ASP A 31 -7.16 12.39 8.58
N LYS A 32 -6.25 13.37 8.60
CA LYS A 32 -6.51 14.69 9.19
C LYS A 32 -7.50 15.50 8.38
N LEU A 33 -7.43 15.42 7.05
CA LEU A 33 -8.35 16.12 6.17
C LEU A 33 -9.79 15.66 6.39
N PHE A 34 -9.99 14.38 6.74
CA PHE A 34 -11.30 13.77 6.98
C PHE A 34 -11.59 13.51 8.46
N ASP A 35 -10.93 14.18 9.40
CA ASP A 35 -11.17 13.99 10.83
C ASP A 35 -12.61 14.32 11.24
N PHE A 36 -13.27 15.23 10.51
CA PHE A 36 -14.68 15.58 10.65
C PHE A 36 -15.66 14.46 10.28
N ALA A 37 -15.22 13.39 9.62
CA ALA A 37 -16.12 12.33 9.13
C ALA A 37 -16.88 11.65 10.28
N ALA A 38 -16.23 11.49 11.44
CA ALA A 38 -16.84 10.91 12.63
C ALA A 38 -18.00 11.77 13.16
N ASP A 39 -17.86 13.10 13.13
CA ASP A 39 -18.90 14.03 13.58
C ASP A 39 -20.14 14.01 12.68
N LEU A 40 -19.98 13.57 11.43
CA LEU A 40 -21.07 13.33 10.49
C LEU A 40 -21.71 11.93 10.65
N GLY A 41 -21.26 11.13 11.60
CA GLY A 41 -21.72 9.76 11.82
C GLY A 41 -21.22 8.76 10.78
N ALA A 42 -20.14 9.08 10.06
CA ALA A 42 -19.54 8.17 9.09
C ALA A 42 -18.51 7.23 9.74
N THR A 43 -18.50 5.97 9.31
CA THR A 43 -17.44 5.01 9.67
C THR A 43 -16.23 5.20 8.76
N VAL A 44 -15.04 5.28 9.36
CA VAL A 44 -13.77 5.36 8.63
C VAL A 44 -13.02 4.04 8.76
N VAL A 45 -12.74 3.42 7.61
CA VAL A 45 -11.82 2.28 7.49
C VAL A 45 -10.48 2.82 6.98
N HIS A 46 -9.38 2.49 7.64
CA HIS A 46 -8.01 2.82 7.23
C HIS A 46 -7.05 1.68 7.61
N THR A 47 -5.86 1.66 7.01
CA THR A 47 -4.79 0.69 7.33
C THR A 47 -3.57 1.40 7.92
N ALA A 48 -2.87 0.74 8.85
CA ALA A 48 -1.59 1.21 9.37
C ALA A 48 -0.41 0.84 8.44
N ILE A 49 -0.63 -0.09 7.50
CA ILE A 49 0.39 -0.67 6.65
C ILE A 49 0.67 0.24 5.45
N SER A 50 1.96 0.43 5.14
CA SER A 50 2.38 1.16 3.94
C SER A 50 1.96 0.44 2.68
N ARG A 51 1.55 1.22 1.67
CA ARG A 51 1.24 0.72 0.33
C ARG A 51 2.39 -0.04 -0.34
N THR A 52 3.63 0.19 0.07
CA THR A 52 4.82 -0.57 -0.39
C THR A 52 4.77 -2.03 0.05
N VAL A 53 4.17 -2.32 1.21
CA VAL A 53 3.93 -3.70 1.65
C VAL A 53 2.86 -4.31 0.76
N ILE A 54 1.70 -3.65 0.67
CA ILE A 54 0.59 -4.02 -0.21
C ILE A 54 -0.34 -2.82 -0.42
N ASP A 55 -0.69 -2.54 -1.67
CA ASP A 55 -1.62 -1.49 -2.04
C ASP A 55 -3.05 -2.02 -1.99
N VAL A 56 -3.76 -1.75 -0.89
CA VAL A 56 -5.15 -2.22 -0.68
C VAL A 56 -6.18 -1.58 -1.62
N ASN A 57 -5.77 -0.60 -2.44
CA ASN A 57 -6.61 0.04 -3.44
C ASN A 57 -6.32 -0.45 -4.87
N ARG A 58 -5.52 -1.52 -5.03
CA ARG A 58 -5.25 -2.18 -6.32
C ARG A 58 -6.11 -3.42 -6.50
N ASP A 59 -6.46 -3.71 -7.75
CA ASP A 59 -7.15 -4.94 -8.12
C ASP A 59 -6.24 -6.15 -7.80
N PRO A 60 -6.67 -7.09 -6.95
CA PRO A 60 -5.84 -8.23 -6.56
C PRO A 60 -5.59 -9.23 -7.70
N SER A 61 -6.34 -9.15 -8.81
CA SER A 61 -6.07 -9.92 -10.03
C SER A 61 -4.90 -9.38 -10.86
N GLY A 62 -4.38 -8.19 -10.52
CA GLY A 62 -3.26 -7.55 -11.23
C GLY A 62 -3.66 -6.84 -12.52
N VAL A 63 -4.95 -6.73 -12.83
CA VAL A 63 -5.43 -5.98 -14.00
C VAL A 63 -5.20 -4.49 -13.79
N SER A 64 -4.43 -3.86 -14.68
CA SER A 64 -4.24 -2.40 -14.65
C SER A 64 -5.56 -1.69 -14.95
N LEU A 65 -5.94 -0.76 -14.06
CA LEU A 65 -7.14 0.07 -14.23
C LEU A 65 -7.01 1.06 -15.40
N TYR A 66 -5.78 1.37 -15.83
CA TYR A 66 -5.48 2.35 -16.87
C TYR A 66 -4.54 1.76 -17.92
N PRO A 67 -5.08 1.14 -18.99
CA PRO A 67 -4.26 0.62 -20.08
C PRO A 67 -3.38 1.72 -20.67
N GLY A 68 -2.06 1.50 -20.70
CA GLY A 68 -1.09 2.46 -21.25
C GLY A 68 -0.54 3.50 -20.27
N GLN A 69 -0.92 3.46 -18.99
CA GLN A 69 -0.25 4.24 -17.93
C GLN A 69 0.61 3.36 -17.04
N ALA A 70 1.70 3.93 -16.52
CA ALA A 70 2.50 3.28 -15.48
C ALA A 70 1.62 3.13 -14.23
N THR A 71 1.31 1.89 -13.87
CA THR A 71 0.61 1.56 -12.63
C THR A 71 1.51 0.71 -11.76
N THR A 72 1.49 0.99 -10.46
CA THR A 72 2.08 0.10 -9.46
C THR A 72 1.26 -1.18 -9.34
N THR A 73 1.93 -2.29 -9.01
CA THR A 73 1.31 -3.59 -8.77
C THR A 73 0.67 -3.66 -7.38
N LEU A 74 0.00 -4.79 -7.07
CA LEU A 74 -0.58 -5.06 -5.75
C LEU A 74 0.47 -4.98 -4.62
N CYS A 75 1.69 -5.47 -4.87
CA CYS A 75 2.85 -5.29 -3.99
C CYS A 75 3.92 -4.53 -4.79
N PRO A 76 3.94 -3.19 -4.72
CA PRO A 76 4.77 -2.35 -5.58
C PRO A 76 6.26 -2.68 -5.46
N THR A 77 6.96 -2.83 -6.58
CA THR A 77 8.42 -2.96 -6.66
C THR A 77 9.13 -1.64 -6.90
N ASP A 78 8.39 -0.64 -7.36
CA ASP A 78 8.85 0.68 -7.73
C ASP A 78 7.87 1.73 -7.20
N THR A 79 8.37 2.92 -6.94
CA THR A 79 7.56 4.10 -6.60
C THR A 79 6.79 4.61 -7.82
N PHE A 80 5.87 5.56 -7.63
CA PHE A 80 5.18 6.20 -8.76
C PHE A 80 6.11 6.89 -9.76
N ASP A 81 7.25 7.40 -9.30
CA ASP A 81 8.26 8.04 -10.14
C ASP A 81 9.18 7.02 -10.85
N GLY A 82 9.02 5.72 -10.57
CA GLY A 82 9.83 4.64 -11.14
C GLY A 82 11.12 4.34 -10.38
N ASP A 83 11.34 4.93 -9.19
CA ASP A 83 12.47 4.56 -8.33
C ASP A 83 12.27 3.14 -7.77
N PRO A 84 13.28 2.25 -7.78
CA PRO A 84 13.17 0.92 -7.22
C PRO A 84 12.97 0.98 -5.69
N LEU A 85 12.06 0.15 -5.16
CA LEU A 85 11.77 0.08 -3.73
C LEU A 85 12.65 -0.94 -3.00
N TYR A 86 12.96 -2.08 -3.64
CA TYR A 86 13.67 -3.19 -3.04
C TYR A 86 15.14 -3.25 -3.49
N ASN A 87 16.00 -3.77 -2.62
CA ASN A 87 17.32 -4.21 -3.04
C ASN A 87 17.18 -5.31 -4.10
N MET A 88 18.14 -5.37 -5.03
CA MET A 88 18.10 -6.35 -6.11
C MET A 88 17.99 -7.78 -5.56
N GLY A 89 16.92 -8.49 -5.91
CA GLY A 89 16.66 -9.87 -5.49
C GLY A 89 15.82 -10.01 -4.23
N ASP A 90 15.46 -8.90 -3.56
CA ASP A 90 14.62 -8.88 -2.36
C ASP A 90 13.15 -8.55 -2.66
N GLU A 91 12.75 -8.48 -3.94
CA GLU A 91 11.37 -8.23 -4.36
C GLU A 91 10.39 -9.30 -3.81
N PRO A 92 9.10 -8.96 -3.62
CA PRO A 92 8.12 -9.91 -3.13
C PRO A 92 7.93 -11.09 -4.09
N THR A 93 8.04 -12.31 -3.57
CA THR A 93 7.73 -13.53 -4.32
C THR A 93 6.21 -13.73 -4.44
N PRO A 94 5.71 -14.53 -5.40
CA PRO A 94 4.28 -14.82 -5.51
C PRO A 94 3.64 -15.33 -4.21
N SER A 95 4.35 -16.21 -3.47
CA SER A 95 3.88 -16.72 -2.18
C SER A 95 3.79 -15.63 -1.11
N GLU A 96 4.71 -14.67 -1.12
CA GLU A 96 4.66 -13.53 -0.18
C GLU A 96 3.52 -12.58 -0.55
N ILE A 97 3.25 -12.38 -1.85
CA ILE A 97 2.11 -11.57 -2.31
C ILE A 97 0.80 -12.19 -1.81
N ASP A 98 0.62 -13.50 -1.96
CA ASP A 98 -0.56 -14.20 -1.45
C ASP A 98 -0.70 -14.08 0.07
N GLN A 99 0.41 -14.22 0.81
CA GLN A 99 0.42 -14.06 2.26
C GLN A 99 -0.01 -12.64 2.67
N ARG A 100 0.53 -11.61 2.02
CA ARG A 100 0.18 -10.21 2.28
C ARG A 100 -1.28 -9.92 1.94
N ARG A 101 -1.81 -10.54 0.87
CA ARG A 101 -3.23 -10.45 0.49
C ARG A 101 -4.12 -10.98 1.61
N GLU A 102 -3.86 -12.19 2.11
CA GLU A 102 -4.65 -12.78 3.20
C GLU A 102 -4.49 -12.03 4.53
N THR A 103 -3.29 -11.50 4.80
CA THR A 103 -2.99 -10.84 6.09
C THR A 103 -3.53 -9.41 6.18
N TYR A 104 -3.49 -8.65 5.09
CA TYR A 104 -3.77 -7.22 5.10
C TYR A 104 -4.91 -6.81 4.16
N PHE A 105 -4.93 -7.35 2.94
CA PHE A 105 -5.91 -6.94 1.93
C PHE A 105 -7.31 -7.45 2.27
N VAL A 106 -7.46 -8.76 2.50
CA VAL A 106 -8.76 -9.38 2.79
C VAL A 106 -9.41 -8.76 4.04
N PRO A 107 -8.69 -8.58 5.18
CA PRO A 107 -9.28 -7.94 6.36
C PRO A 107 -9.67 -6.48 6.13
N TYR A 108 -8.87 -5.71 5.37
CA TYR A 108 -9.20 -4.31 5.06
C TYR A 108 -10.53 -4.19 4.30
N HIS A 109 -10.77 -5.08 3.33
CA HIS A 109 -11.99 -5.07 2.51
C HIS A 109 -13.20 -5.73 3.19
N ALA A 110 -12.99 -6.45 4.29
CA ALA A 110 -14.05 -7.04 5.10
C ALA A 110 -14.56 -6.12 6.23
N ALA A 111 -13.90 -4.97 6.45
CA ALA A 111 -14.18 -4.03 7.54
C ALA A 111 -15.31 -3.03 7.24
#